data_AF-A0A940HVQ4-F1
#
_entry.id   AF-A0A940HVQ4-F1
#
_cell.length_a   1.000
_cell.length_b   1.000
_cell.length_c   1.000
_cell.angle_alpha   90.00
_cell.angle_beta   90.00
_cell.angle_gamma   90.00
#
_symmetry.space_group_name_H-M   'P 1'
#
loop_
_entity.id
_entity.type
_entity.pdbx_description
1 polymer ?
#
loop_
_entity_poly.entity_id
_entity_poly.type
_entity_poly.pdbx_seq_one_letter_code
_entity_poly.pdbx_strand_id
1 'polypeptide(L)'
;LPENISNLFHEAFETTSRPLPAQWIVATNQLLQQMSTCSKTKLHVYPNTLANCPWCHFKEKRNILYFIDDIYSTENNFPSDFEQFIQGFRIDPVHIPEPNLTIPNQPFNPPDHSGRLRKYERDQKIIAALLGVIAIIMFMGSVIGGFIILGLIVFVYLGLPWKWKLRAELKDHKEKYQRLSERLTQIVHDYQSRQDIEQYQHHGKRVAQLISQYTEVPNNIQLKKRLEEERFYNQQLHSFLQQFRIQDHAIPSFGASRKQALYNAGIISASDISKLGNIKVQGIGPKYEQLLFSWQRQMASGFVYHPDNHQLNKAFLKIIDDAANAKKQLEQEIRSQYNGLHQLRQHIIMKRKHLQTQITDVNQQVAQAQAELRSFKQLIRVV
;
A
#
# COMPACT_ATOMS: atom_id res chain seq x y z
N LEU A 1 10.89 51.69 -32.09
CA LEU A 1 11.64 52.38 -31.02
C LEU A 1 11.88 53.80 -31.49
N PRO A 2 11.97 54.80 -30.59
CA PRO A 2 12.44 56.13 -30.95
C PRO A 2 13.84 56.09 -31.57
N GLU A 3 14.08 56.95 -32.54
CA GLU A 3 15.28 56.94 -33.38
C GLU A 3 16.57 57.17 -32.58
N ASN A 4 16.50 58.04 -31.55
CA ASN A 4 17.62 58.31 -30.64
C ASN A 4 18.14 57.06 -29.92
N ILE A 5 17.26 56.21 -29.40
CA ILE A 5 17.60 54.95 -28.75
C ILE A 5 18.14 53.96 -29.79
N SER A 6 17.53 53.89 -30.97
CA SER A 6 17.97 52.99 -32.04
C SER A 6 19.40 53.31 -32.48
N ASN A 7 19.73 54.58 -32.64
CA ASN A 7 21.06 55.03 -33.05
C ASN A 7 22.11 54.69 -31.98
N LEU A 8 21.79 54.85 -30.69
CA LEU A 8 22.69 54.43 -29.62
C LEU A 8 22.95 52.92 -29.63
N PHE A 9 21.95 52.10 -30.00
CA PHE A 9 22.16 50.67 -30.20
C PHE A 9 23.09 50.39 -31.38
N HIS A 10 22.87 51.00 -32.55
CA HIS A 10 23.78 50.84 -33.69
C HIS A 10 25.21 51.27 -33.36
N GLU A 11 25.39 52.44 -32.73
CA GLU A 11 26.72 52.92 -32.31
C GLU A 11 27.38 51.94 -31.32
N ALA A 12 26.63 51.37 -30.38
CA ALA A 12 27.17 50.50 -29.34
C ALA A 12 27.53 49.08 -29.79
N PHE A 13 26.92 48.58 -30.87
CA PHE A 13 27.04 47.18 -31.31
C PHE A 13 27.60 47.02 -32.72
N GLU A 14 27.55 48.06 -33.57
CA GLU A 14 27.99 48.00 -34.97
C GLU A 14 29.22 48.88 -35.26
N THR A 15 29.60 49.76 -34.33
CA THR A 15 30.77 50.63 -34.47
C THR A 15 31.78 50.45 -33.35
N THR A 16 33.01 50.93 -33.56
CA THR A 16 34.07 50.93 -32.54
C THR A 16 33.94 52.08 -31.52
N SER A 17 33.14 53.10 -31.81
CA SER A 17 32.92 54.26 -30.94
C SER A 17 31.67 54.05 -30.09
N ARG A 18 31.85 53.41 -28.94
CA ARG A 18 30.73 53.08 -28.05
C ARG A 18 30.15 54.34 -27.37
N PRO A 19 28.82 54.48 -27.27
CA PRO A 19 28.20 55.61 -26.58
C PRO A 19 28.57 55.65 -25.10
N LEU A 20 28.66 56.86 -24.56
CA LEU A 20 28.92 57.10 -23.15
C LEU A 20 27.69 56.74 -22.30
N PRO A 21 27.86 56.28 -21.05
CA PRO A 21 26.73 56.00 -20.15
C PRO A 21 25.77 57.18 -19.98
N ALA A 22 26.27 58.42 -19.98
CA ALA A 22 25.44 59.62 -19.88
C ALA A 22 24.46 59.77 -21.05
N GLN A 23 24.87 59.37 -22.27
CA GLN A 23 24.01 59.42 -23.46
C GLN A 23 22.86 58.40 -23.34
N TRP A 24 23.15 57.21 -22.81
CA TRP A 24 22.12 56.21 -22.49
C TRP A 24 21.11 56.74 -21.47
N ILE A 25 21.57 57.32 -20.35
CA ILE A 25 20.68 57.85 -19.30
C ILE A 25 19.71 58.87 -19.87
N VAL A 26 20.20 59.84 -20.65
CA VAL A 26 19.37 60.88 -21.27
C VAL A 26 18.34 60.25 -22.21
N ALA A 27 18.77 59.35 -23.11
CA ALA A 27 17.87 58.72 -24.08
C ALA A 27 16.82 57.83 -23.40
N THR A 28 17.20 57.03 -22.40
CA THR A 28 16.26 56.15 -21.68
C THR A 28 15.29 56.93 -20.82
N ASN A 29 15.69 58.05 -20.22
CA ASN A 29 14.78 58.93 -19.47
C ASN A 29 13.75 59.58 -20.39
N GLN A 30 14.17 60.03 -21.58
CA GLN A 30 13.25 60.54 -22.59
C GLN A 30 12.27 59.46 -23.07
N LEU A 31 12.75 58.24 -23.31
CA LEU A 31 11.91 57.11 -23.67
C LEU A 31 10.87 56.82 -22.57
N LEU A 32 11.28 56.83 -21.30
CA LEU A 32 10.38 56.59 -20.16
C LEU A 32 9.23 57.60 -20.09
N GLN A 33 9.52 58.89 -20.35
CA GLN A 33 8.50 59.94 -20.41
C GLN A 33 7.50 59.75 -21.56
N GLN A 34 7.89 59.02 -22.60
CA GLN A 34 7.07 58.72 -23.77
C GLN A 34 6.39 57.34 -23.68
N MET A 35 6.41 56.69 -22.51
CA MET A 35 5.68 55.43 -22.33
C MET A 35 4.22 55.68 -21.95
N SER A 36 3.32 54.85 -22.47
CA SER A 36 1.91 54.80 -22.06
C SER A 36 1.53 53.40 -21.61
N THR A 37 0.61 53.35 -20.64
CA THR A 37 -0.01 52.09 -20.20
C THR A 37 -1.11 51.71 -21.18
N CYS A 38 -1.21 50.43 -21.51
CA CYS A 38 -2.24 49.92 -22.40
C CYS A 38 -3.64 50.07 -21.81
N SER A 39 -4.61 50.41 -22.67
CA SER A 39 -6.02 50.49 -22.28
C SER A 39 -6.65 49.13 -21.96
N LYS A 40 -6.11 48.02 -22.49
CA LYS A 40 -6.63 46.66 -22.28
C LYS A 40 -6.10 45.99 -21.00
N THR A 41 -4.88 46.31 -20.57
CA THR A 41 -4.28 45.74 -19.35
C THR A 41 -3.25 46.69 -18.77
N LYS A 42 -3.19 46.73 -17.43
CA LYS A 42 -2.25 47.57 -16.68
C LYS A 42 -0.81 47.03 -16.72
N LEU A 43 -0.61 45.76 -17.08
CA LEU A 43 0.73 45.15 -17.18
C LEU A 43 1.52 45.60 -18.41
N HIS A 44 0.83 46.04 -19.46
CA HIS A 44 1.48 46.42 -20.70
C HIS A 44 1.85 47.90 -20.68
N VAL A 45 3.14 48.18 -20.76
CA VAL A 45 3.69 49.52 -20.94
C VAL A 45 4.48 49.54 -22.25
N TYR A 46 4.24 50.55 -23.10
CA TYR A 46 4.87 50.65 -24.41
C TYR A 46 5.02 52.12 -24.85
N PRO A 47 5.91 52.44 -25.81
CA PRO A 47 6.07 53.81 -26.29
C PRO A 47 4.79 54.32 -26.96
N ASN A 48 4.37 55.52 -26.58
CA ASN A 48 3.19 56.22 -27.10
C ASN A 48 3.30 56.56 -28.60
N THR A 49 4.50 56.48 -29.18
CA THR A 49 4.75 56.60 -30.62
C THR A 49 4.12 55.48 -31.43
N LEU A 50 3.80 54.34 -30.80
CA LEU A 50 3.13 53.23 -31.46
C LEU A 50 1.61 53.40 -31.38
N ALA A 51 0.93 53.33 -32.52
CA ALA A 51 -0.53 53.47 -32.60
C ALA A 51 -1.30 52.36 -31.86
N ASN A 52 -0.71 51.16 -31.76
CA ASN A 52 -1.31 50.00 -31.12
C ASN A 52 -0.32 49.34 -30.15
N CYS A 53 -0.85 48.79 -29.06
CA CYS A 53 -0.05 48.06 -28.09
C CYS A 53 0.59 46.81 -28.73
N PRO A 54 1.92 46.73 -28.83
CA PRO A 54 2.61 45.61 -29.47
C PRO A 54 2.39 44.29 -28.71
N TRP A 55 2.30 44.36 -27.38
CA TRP A 55 2.05 43.20 -26.53
C TRP A 55 0.65 42.60 -26.77
N CYS A 56 -0.38 43.44 -26.91
CA CYS A 56 -1.71 42.98 -27.30
C CYS A 56 -1.71 42.42 -28.73
N HIS A 57 -0.96 43.04 -29.65
CA HIS A 57 -0.84 42.53 -31.01
C HIS A 57 -0.25 41.11 -31.05
N PHE A 58 0.82 40.85 -30.29
CA PHE A 58 1.40 39.50 -30.19
C PHE A 58 0.44 38.49 -29.56
N LYS A 59 -0.27 38.86 -28.49
CA LYS A 59 -1.29 38.02 -27.88
C LYS A 59 -2.42 37.70 -28.87
N GLU A 60 -2.95 38.68 -29.58
CA GLU A 60 -4.08 38.47 -30.50
C GLU A 60 -3.67 37.67 -31.75
N LYS A 61 -2.53 38.01 -32.35
CA LYS A 61 -2.11 37.41 -33.63
C LYS A 61 -1.36 36.09 -33.48
N ARG A 62 -0.63 35.90 -32.39
CA ARG A 62 0.26 34.74 -32.20
C ARG A 62 -0.02 33.96 -30.92
N ASN A 63 -0.96 34.43 -30.08
CA ASN A 63 -1.23 33.89 -28.75
C ASN A 63 0.03 33.73 -27.88
N ILE A 64 0.97 34.67 -28.00
CA ILE A 64 2.18 34.72 -27.16
C ILE A 64 1.89 35.66 -25.99
N LEU A 65 1.96 35.13 -24.77
CA LEU A 65 1.89 35.88 -23.53
C LEU A 65 3.31 36.16 -23.03
N TYR A 66 3.74 37.42 -23.07
CA TYR A 66 5.04 37.85 -22.54
C TYR A 66 5.00 38.15 -21.04
N PHE A 67 3.81 38.43 -20.51
CA PHE A 67 3.58 38.80 -19.12
C PHE A 67 2.46 37.92 -18.56
N ILE A 68 2.68 37.35 -17.37
CA ILE A 68 1.71 36.50 -16.67
C ILE A 68 0.92 37.42 -15.73
N ASP A 69 -0.39 37.54 -15.93
CA ASP A 69 -1.28 38.23 -14.98
C ASP A 69 -1.43 37.39 -13.69
N ASP A 70 -1.50 38.04 -12.52
CA ASP A 70 -1.67 37.40 -11.19
C ASP A 70 -2.90 36.47 -11.06
N ILE A 71 -3.82 36.58 -12.02
CA ILE A 71 -5.01 35.74 -12.15
C ILE A 71 -4.63 34.27 -12.42
N TYR A 72 -3.49 34.00 -13.08
CA TYR A 72 -3.05 32.63 -13.35
C TYR A 72 -2.36 31.95 -12.16
N SER A 73 -1.78 32.72 -11.23
CA SER A 73 -0.87 32.21 -10.20
C SER A 73 -1.55 31.86 -8.88
N THR A 74 -2.76 32.36 -8.59
CA THR A 74 -3.38 32.21 -7.26
C THR A 74 -4.53 31.20 -7.20
N GLU A 75 -5.32 31.03 -8.27
CA GLU A 75 -6.51 30.16 -8.25
C GLU A 75 -6.21 28.67 -8.51
N ASN A 76 -4.96 28.33 -8.88
CA ASN A 76 -4.60 26.99 -9.34
C ASN A 76 -3.64 26.22 -8.42
N ASN A 77 -3.25 26.80 -7.28
CA ASN A 77 -2.31 26.18 -6.36
C ASN A 77 -3.00 25.14 -5.48
N PHE A 78 -2.74 23.88 -5.78
CA PHE A 78 -3.15 22.77 -4.94
C PHE A 78 -2.21 22.70 -3.70
N PRO A 79 -2.74 22.47 -2.48
CA PRO A 79 -1.94 22.46 -1.26
C PRO A 79 -0.73 21.50 -1.32
N SER A 80 0.43 21.93 -0.82
CA SER A 80 1.71 21.18 -0.86
C SER A 80 2.04 20.41 0.42
N ASP A 81 1.06 20.20 1.30
CA ASP A 81 1.17 19.57 2.63
C ASP A 81 1.29 18.03 2.63
N PHE A 82 1.40 17.42 1.44
CA PHE A 82 1.45 15.95 1.28
C PHE A 82 2.56 15.29 2.08
N GLU A 83 3.78 15.82 2.02
CA GLU A 83 4.93 15.24 2.71
C GLU A 83 4.78 15.31 4.24
N GLN A 84 4.26 16.44 4.74
CA GLN A 84 4.03 16.64 6.17
C GLN A 84 2.98 15.64 6.71
N PHE A 85 1.94 15.35 5.93
CA PHE A 85 0.94 14.35 6.31
C PHE A 85 1.56 12.95 6.40
N ILE A 86 2.33 12.54 5.39
CA ILE A 86 2.88 11.17 5.30
C ILE A 86 3.90 10.87 6.40
N GLN A 87 4.70 11.86 6.82
CA GLN A 87 5.75 11.67 7.84
C GLN A 87 5.23 11.08 9.16
N GLY A 88 3.94 11.25 9.48
CA GLY A 88 3.30 10.69 10.66
C GLY A 88 2.97 9.19 10.60
N PHE A 89 3.11 8.54 9.44
CA PHE A 89 2.71 7.15 9.23
C PHE A 89 3.92 6.26 8.96
N ARG A 90 4.25 5.36 9.91
CA ARG A 90 5.34 4.40 9.78
C ARG A 90 4.86 2.99 10.08
N ILE A 91 5.09 2.07 9.15
CA ILE A 91 4.74 0.67 9.30
C ILE A 91 5.96 -0.06 9.86
N ASP A 92 5.98 -0.25 11.18
CA ASP A 92 7.05 -0.98 11.85
C ASP A 92 6.88 -2.49 11.66
N PRO A 93 7.96 -3.25 11.39
CA PRO A 93 7.88 -4.70 11.39
C PRO A 93 7.57 -5.23 12.80
N VAL A 94 6.66 -6.19 12.89
CA VAL A 94 6.38 -6.91 14.14
C VAL A 94 7.37 -8.06 14.29
N HIS A 95 8.31 -7.92 15.23
CA HIS A 95 9.22 -8.99 15.61
C HIS A 95 8.63 -9.80 16.77
N ILE A 96 8.65 -11.12 16.66
CA ILE A 96 8.17 -12.03 17.71
C ILE A 96 9.37 -12.80 18.24
N PRO A 97 9.73 -12.65 19.52
CA PRO A 97 10.80 -13.42 20.12
C PRO A 97 10.40 -14.90 20.22
N GLU A 98 11.39 -15.79 20.29
CA GLU A 98 11.11 -17.22 20.52
C GLU A 98 10.49 -17.44 21.92
N PRO A 99 9.60 -18.44 22.07
CA PRO A 99 8.95 -18.71 23.34
C PRO A 99 10.01 -19.12 24.38
N ASN A 100 10.01 -18.45 25.53
CA ASN A 100 10.93 -18.79 26.61
C ASN A 100 10.42 -20.04 27.35
N LEU A 101 11.14 -21.15 27.20
CA LEU A 101 10.88 -22.44 27.85
C LEU A 101 11.79 -22.70 29.06
N THR A 102 12.42 -21.66 29.61
CA THR A 102 13.31 -21.79 30.76
C THR A 102 12.49 -22.14 32.00
N ILE A 103 12.88 -23.22 32.67
CA ILE A 103 12.32 -23.61 33.97
C ILE A 103 13.13 -22.88 35.05
N PRO A 104 12.50 -22.15 35.99
CA PRO A 104 13.22 -21.57 37.12
C PRO A 104 14.04 -22.64 37.85
N ASN A 105 15.27 -22.33 38.25
CA ASN A 105 16.14 -23.21 39.05
C ASN A 105 15.59 -23.34 40.48
N GLN A 106 14.46 -24.01 40.62
CA GLN A 106 13.89 -24.36 41.91
C GLN A 106 13.96 -25.88 42.03
N PRO A 107 14.60 -26.43 43.07
CA PRO A 107 14.60 -27.87 43.28
C PRO A 107 13.15 -28.32 43.45
N PHE A 108 12.67 -29.12 42.50
CA PHE A 108 11.40 -29.80 42.64
C PHE A 108 11.57 -30.79 43.80
N ASN A 109 11.00 -30.48 44.97
CA ASN A 109 10.95 -31.44 46.06
C ASN A 109 10.00 -32.56 45.63
N PRO A 110 10.49 -33.79 45.36
CA PRO A 110 9.58 -34.88 45.05
C PRO A 110 8.67 -35.10 46.26
N PRO A 111 7.36 -35.30 46.07
CA PRO A 111 6.48 -35.68 47.16
C PRO A 111 7.04 -36.94 47.83
N ASP A 112 7.07 -36.96 49.16
CA ASP A 112 7.50 -38.15 49.90
C ASP A 112 6.42 -39.24 49.77
N HIS A 113 6.61 -40.14 48.80
CA HIS A 113 5.75 -41.30 48.60
C HIS A 113 6.10 -42.46 49.55
N SER A 114 7.20 -42.37 50.32
CA SER A 114 7.71 -43.47 51.16
C SER A 114 6.70 -43.91 52.22
N GLY A 115 5.94 -42.97 52.81
CA GLY A 115 4.91 -43.29 53.81
C GLY A 115 3.76 -44.13 53.26
N ARG A 116 3.34 -43.89 52.01
CA ARG A 116 2.25 -44.64 51.35
C ARG A 116 2.74 -46.01 50.88
N LEU A 117 3.95 -46.08 50.32
CA LEU A 117 4.60 -47.33 49.92
C LEU A 117 4.88 -48.25 51.11
N ARG A 118 5.38 -47.71 52.23
CA ARG A 118 5.58 -48.47 53.47
C ARG A 118 4.28 -49.07 54.02
N LYS A 119 3.15 -48.40 53.80
CA LYS A 119 1.82 -48.96 54.11
C LYS A 119 1.52 -50.16 53.21
N TYR A 120 1.75 -50.06 51.90
CA TYR A 120 1.56 -51.19 50.97
C TYR A 120 2.51 -52.36 51.25
N GLU A 121 3.79 -52.10 51.54
CA GLU A 121 4.76 -53.13 51.94
C GLU A 121 4.37 -53.81 53.26
N ARG A 122 3.87 -53.04 54.24
CA ARG A 122 3.39 -53.59 55.51
C ARG A 122 2.15 -54.46 55.28
N ASP A 123 1.20 -53.99 54.50
CA ASP A 123 -0.01 -54.74 54.15
C ASP A 123 0.35 -56.02 53.36
N GLN A 124 1.34 -55.96 52.46
CA GLN A 124 1.89 -57.13 51.76
C GLN A 124 2.51 -58.15 52.72
N LYS A 125 3.35 -57.71 53.67
CA LYS A 125 3.99 -58.59 54.67
C LYS A 125 2.96 -59.24 55.60
N ILE A 126 1.97 -58.48 56.05
CA ILE A 126 0.87 -58.98 56.90
C ILE A 126 0.05 -60.03 56.15
N ILE A 127 -0.37 -59.74 54.91
CA ILE A 127 -1.18 -60.67 54.12
C ILE A 127 -0.38 -61.93 53.75
N ALA A 128 0.90 -61.79 53.37
CA ALA A 128 1.77 -62.93 53.10
C ALA A 128 1.95 -63.82 54.34
N ALA A 129 2.11 -63.21 55.53
CA ALA A 129 2.20 -63.95 56.79
C ALA A 129 0.88 -64.68 57.12
N LEU A 130 -0.27 -64.02 56.98
CA LEU A 130 -1.59 -64.63 57.20
C LEU A 130 -1.84 -65.81 56.24
N LEU A 131 -1.55 -65.63 54.94
CA LEU A 131 -1.68 -66.68 53.94
C LEU A 131 -0.70 -67.84 54.22
N GLY A 132 0.52 -67.55 54.66
CA GLY A 132 1.50 -68.56 55.07
C GLY A 132 1.03 -69.40 56.25
N VAL A 133 0.44 -68.77 57.27
CA VAL A 133 -0.14 -69.48 58.43
C VAL A 133 -1.31 -70.36 58.00
N ILE A 134 -2.20 -69.88 57.13
CA ILE A 134 -3.32 -70.68 56.58
C ILE A 134 -2.80 -71.89 55.81
N ALA A 135 -1.75 -71.72 55.00
CA ALA A 135 -1.12 -72.82 54.27
C ALA A 135 -0.54 -73.89 55.20
N ILE A 136 0.15 -73.48 56.29
CA ILE A 136 0.74 -74.40 57.27
C ILE A 136 -0.33 -75.22 58.00
N ILE A 137 -1.43 -74.57 58.44
CA ILE A 137 -2.53 -75.24 59.15
C ILE A 137 -3.20 -76.28 58.24
N MET A 138 -3.41 -75.97 56.96
CA MET A 138 -4.05 -76.91 56.04
C MET A 138 -3.13 -78.07 55.63
N PHE A 139 -1.82 -77.85 55.54
CA PHE A 139 -0.84 -78.93 55.31
C PHE A 139 -0.78 -79.94 56.47
N MET A 140 -1.05 -79.53 57.72
CA MET A 140 -1.16 -80.46 58.85
C MET A 140 -2.37 -81.39 58.76
N GLY A 141 -3.46 -80.95 58.11
CA GLY A 141 -4.68 -81.75 57.97
C GLY A 141 -4.70 -82.68 56.74
N SER A 142 -4.13 -82.24 55.61
CA SER A 142 -4.07 -83.05 54.37
C SER A 142 -3.01 -82.52 53.40
N VAL A 143 -2.12 -83.40 52.94
CA VAL A 143 -1.06 -83.05 51.98
C VAL A 143 -1.65 -82.60 50.63
N ILE A 144 -2.68 -83.32 50.13
CA ILE A 144 -3.33 -83.01 48.84
C ILE A 144 -4.12 -81.69 48.96
N GLY A 145 -4.83 -81.49 50.07
CA GLY A 145 -5.57 -80.25 50.34
C GLY A 145 -4.64 -79.03 50.47
N GLY A 146 -3.46 -79.22 51.06
CA GLY A 146 -2.43 -78.19 51.20
C GLY A 146 -1.97 -77.61 49.85
N PHE A 147 -1.70 -78.46 48.85
CA PHE A 147 -1.27 -77.99 47.52
C PHE A 147 -2.35 -77.23 46.74
N ILE A 148 -3.61 -77.66 46.82
CA ILE A 148 -4.74 -76.97 46.16
C ILE A 148 -4.91 -75.56 46.74
N ILE A 149 -4.83 -75.44 48.06
CA ILE A 149 -4.96 -74.15 48.75
C ILE A 149 -3.75 -73.28 48.52
N LEU A 150 -2.54 -73.85 48.44
CA LEU A 150 -1.34 -73.10 48.06
C LEU A 150 -1.48 -72.50 46.64
N GLY A 151 -2.04 -73.25 45.69
CA GLY A 151 -2.39 -72.74 44.36
C GLY A 151 -3.39 -71.59 44.41
N LEU A 152 -4.45 -71.70 45.21
CA LEU A 152 -5.43 -70.63 45.42
C LEU A 152 -4.83 -69.41 46.11
N ILE A 153 -3.95 -69.60 47.09
CA ILE A 153 -3.24 -68.54 47.80
C ILE A 153 -2.34 -67.78 46.83
N VAL A 154 -1.58 -68.48 45.99
CA VAL A 154 -0.73 -67.85 44.97
C VAL A 154 -1.59 -67.09 43.96
N PHE A 155 -2.73 -67.65 43.55
CA PHE A 155 -3.68 -66.98 42.66
C PHE A 155 -4.27 -65.70 43.28
N VAL A 156 -4.71 -65.75 44.54
CA VAL A 156 -5.21 -64.59 45.29
C VAL A 156 -4.10 -63.56 45.52
N TYR A 157 -2.88 -64.01 45.82
CA TYR A 157 -1.71 -63.14 45.99
C TYR A 157 -1.32 -62.42 44.70
N LEU A 158 -1.46 -63.09 43.55
CA LEU A 158 -1.29 -62.48 42.23
C LEU A 158 -2.41 -61.47 41.91
N GLY A 159 -3.64 -61.72 42.38
CA GLY A 159 -4.82 -60.86 42.21
C GLY A 159 -4.99 -59.72 43.23
N LEU A 160 -4.06 -59.55 44.18
CA LEU A 160 -4.18 -58.58 45.29
C LEU A 160 -4.39 -57.11 44.81
N PRO A 161 -5.23 -56.34 45.52
CA PRO A 161 -5.63 -54.97 45.13
C PRO A 161 -4.49 -53.93 45.17
N TRP A 162 -3.35 -54.22 45.83
CA TRP A 162 -2.24 -53.27 45.88
C TRP A 162 -1.62 -53.05 44.50
N LYS A 163 -1.41 -54.12 43.71
CA LYS A 163 -0.80 -54.03 42.38
C LYS A 163 -1.67 -53.21 41.44
N TRP A 164 -2.98 -53.29 41.63
CA TRP A 164 -3.98 -52.56 40.86
C TRP A 164 -3.98 -51.08 41.27
N LYS A 165 -3.88 -50.77 42.56
CA LYS A 165 -3.74 -49.40 43.08
C LYS A 165 -2.44 -48.72 42.60
N LEU A 166 -1.29 -49.41 42.65
CA LEU A 166 -0.02 -48.87 42.14
C LEU A 166 -0.03 -48.66 40.63
N ARG A 167 -0.64 -49.58 39.86
CA ARG A 167 -0.86 -49.39 38.41
C ARG A 167 -1.79 -48.22 38.13
N ALA A 168 -2.86 -48.06 38.92
CA ALA A 168 -3.80 -46.95 38.79
C ALA A 168 -3.13 -45.59 39.11
N GLU A 169 -2.32 -45.51 40.17
CA GLU A 169 -1.55 -44.31 40.53
C GLU A 169 -0.48 -43.99 39.48
N LEU A 170 0.24 -45.01 38.96
CA LEU A 170 1.17 -44.82 37.84
C LEU A 170 0.47 -44.29 36.59
N LYS A 171 -0.73 -44.81 36.30
CA LYS A 171 -1.56 -44.38 35.19
C LYS A 171 -1.99 -42.92 35.38
N ASP A 172 -2.44 -42.53 36.58
CA ASP A 172 -2.83 -41.15 36.88
C ASP A 172 -1.67 -40.17 36.73
N HIS A 173 -0.47 -40.49 37.26
CA HIS A 173 0.72 -39.67 37.07
C HIS A 173 1.11 -39.55 35.59
N LYS A 174 1.01 -40.64 34.82
CA LYS A 174 1.29 -40.64 33.38
C LYS A 174 0.28 -39.77 32.63
N GLU A 175 -1.01 -39.91 32.92
CA GLU A 175 -2.09 -39.13 32.30
C GLU A 175 -2.00 -37.64 32.67
N LYS A 176 -1.63 -37.31 33.91
CA LYS A 176 -1.35 -35.93 34.34
C LYS A 176 -0.21 -35.31 33.52
N TYR A 177 0.92 -36.02 33.41
CA TYR A 177 2.05 -35.57 32.59
C TYR A 177 1.68 -35.40 31.11
N GLN A 178 0.98 -36.38 30.53
CA GLN A 178 0.57 -36.34 29.13
C GLN A 178 -0.36 -35.15 28.84
N ARG A 179 -1.41 -34.96 29.67
CA ARG A 179 -2.32 -33.82 29.54
C ARG A 179 -1.62 -32.47 29.61
N LEU A 180 -0.70 -32.29 30.57
CA LEU A 180 0.05 -31.04 30.71
C LEU A 180 1.02 -30.83 29.54
N SER A 181 1.67 -31.89 29.06
CA SER A 181 2.56 -31.81 27.90
C SER A 181 1.82 -31.48 26.60
N GLU A 182 0.64 -32.08 26.39
CA GLU A 182 -0.21 -31.77 25.23
C GLU A 182 -0.70 -30.32 25.28
N ARG A 183 -1.12 -29.86 26.47
CA ARG A 183 -1.51 -28.47 26.68
C ARG A 183 -0.36 -27.50 26.40
N LEU A 184 0.87 -27.81 26.85
CA LEU A 184 2.05 -27.00 26.56
C LEU A 184 2.30 -26.92 25.05
N THR A 185 2.26 -28.05 24.35
CA THR A 185 2.45 -28.10 22.88
C THR A 185 1.40 -27.26 22.15
N GLN A 186 0.14 -27.32 22.58
CA GLN A 186 -0.94 -26.50 22.01
C GLN A 186 -0.68 -25.00 22.21
N ILE A 187 -0.33 -24.57 23.42
CA ILE A 187 -0.05 -23.15 23.70
C ILE A 187 1.17 -22.66 22.92
N VAL A 188 2.23 -23.48 22.80
CA VAL A 188 3.42 -23.16 22.00
C VAL A 188 3.07 -23.05 20.52
N HIS A 189 2.25 -23.96 19.99
CA HIS A 189 1.75 -23.88 18.63
C HIS A 189 0.96 -22.58 18.39
N ASP A 190 0.05 -22.22 19.31
CA ASP A 190 -0.71 -20.97 19.23
C ASP A 190 0.20 -19.74 19.34
N TYR A 191 1.27 -19.81 20.14
CA TYR A 191 2.31 -18.78 20.23
C TYR A 191 3.14 -18.65 18.94
N GLN A 192 3.31 -19.73 18.17
CA GLN A 192 4.07 -19.71 16.92
C GLN A 192 3.19 -19.48 15.70
N SER A 193 1.86 -19.48 15.86
CA SER A 193 0.91 -19.28 14.77
C SER A 193 1.19 -18.00 13.99
N ARG A 194 1.25 -18.10 12.66
CA ARG A 194 1.58 -16.96 11.77
C ARG A 194 0.38 -16.12 11.36
N GLN A 195 -0.84 -16.60 11.61
CA GLN A 195 -2.09 -15.98 11.17
C GLN A 195 -2.18 -14.49 11.55
N ASP A 196 -1.88 -14.13 12.81
CA ASP A 196 -1.96 -12.74 13.25
C ASP A 196 -0.92 -11.83 12.56
N ILE A 197 0.25 -12.39 12.21
CA ILE A 197 1.32 -11.68 11.50
C ILE A 197 0.91 -11.44 10.05
N GLU A 198 0.33 -12.45 9.40
CA GLU A 198 -0.16 -12.34 8.03
C GLU A 198 -1.27 -11.29 7.93
N GLN A 199 -2.18 -11.25 8.90
CA GLN A 199 -3.18 -10.19 9.01
C GLN A 199 -2.51 -8.82 9.17
N TYR A 200 -1.53 -8.68 10.08
CA TYR A 200 -0.79 -7.44 10.25
C TYR A 200 -0.10 -6.98 8.95
N GLN A 201 0.56 -7.89 8.25
CA GLN A 201 1.23 -7.61 6.98
C GLN A 201 0.24 -7.21 5.88
N HIS A 202 -0.91 -7.87 5.80
CA HIS A 202 -1.96 -7.53 4.84
C HIS A 202 -2.49 -6.11 5.08
N HIS A 203 -2.81 -5.77 6.33
CA HIS A 203 -3.22 -4.41 6.70
C HIS A 203 -2.12 -3.38 6.44
N GLY A 204 -0.86 -3.72 6.75
CA GLY A 204 0.31 -2.87 6.45
C GLY A 204 0.45 -2.59 4.95
N LYS A 205 0.30 -3.60 4.09
CA LYS A 205 0.30 -3.43 2.63
C LYS A 205 -0.81 -2.50 2.17
N ARG A 206 -2.02 -2.61 2.73
CA ARG A 206 -3.13 -1.72 2.40
C ARG A 206 -2.82 -0.26 2.75
N VAL A 207 -2.26 0.00 3.94
CA VAL A 207 -1.84 1.35 4.33
C VAL A 207 -0.76 1.88 3.39
N ALA A 208 0.23 1.06 3.03
CA ALA A 208 1.28 1.45 2.08
C ALA A 208 0.71 1.79 0.68
N GLN A 209 -0.25 1.01 0.19
CA GLN A 209 -0.95 1.30 -1.07
C GLN A 209 -1.72 2.63 -1.01
N LEU A 210 -2.43 2.90 0.09
CA LEU A 210 -3.15 4.16 0.28
C LEU A 210 -2.20 5.35 0.31
N ILE A 211 -1.06 5.23 1.00
CA ILE A 211 -0.01 6.26 1.01
C ILE A 211 0.53 6.49 -0.42
N SER A 212 0.77 5.42 -1.19
CA SER A 212 1.20 5.54 -2.59
C SER A 212 0.17 6.30 -3.44
N GLN A 213 -1.12 5.94 -3.32
CA GLN A 213 -2.20 6.64 -4.03
C GLN A 213 -2.27 8.12 -3.64
N TYR A 214 -2.10 8.43 -2.35
CA TYR A 214 -2.05 9.80 -1.86
C TYR A 214 -0.87 10.59 -2.43
N THR A 215 0.32 9.99 -2.54
CA THR A 215 1.50 10.63 -3.15
C THR A 215 1.35 10.89 -4.66
N GLU A 216 0.50 10.13 -5.35
CA GLU A 216 0.27 10.29 -6.79
C GLU A 216 -0.75 11.38 -7.14
N VAL A 217 -1.53 11.88 -6.17
CA VAL A 217 -2.58 12.89 -6.40
C VAL A 217 -2.04 14.13 -7.15
N PRO A 218 -0.91 14.77 -6.76
CA PRO A 218 -0.38 15.92 -7.49
C PRO A 218 -0.06 15.62 -8.96
N ASN A 219 0.56 14.47 -9.22
CA ASN A 219 0.91 14.04 -10.58
C ASN A 219 -0.36 13.79 -11.42
N ASN A 220 -1.38 13.19 -10.81
CA ASN A 220 -2.68 12.97 -11.46
C ASN A 220 -3.39 14.29 -11.79
N ILE A 221 -3.29 15.31 -10.94
CA ILE A 221 -3.83 16.64 -11.24
C ILE A 221 -3.13 17.23 -12.47
N GLN A 222 -1.80 17.22 -12.51
CA GLN A 222 -1.02 17.75 -13.64
C GLN A 222 -1.36 17.02 -14.94
N LEU A 223 -1.45 15.69 -14.89
CA LEU A 223 -1.84 14.87 -16.03
C LEU A 223 -3.25 15.23 -16.52
N LYS A 224 -4.24 15.31 -15.61
CA LYS A 224 -5.61 15.68 -15.96
C LYS A 224 -5.72 17.08 -16.55
N LYS A 225 -4.99 18.06 -16.00
CA LYS A 225 -4.93 19.42 -16.56
C LYS A 225 -4.40 19.41 -18.00
N ARG A 226 -3.30 18.70 -18.26
CA ARG A 226 -2.73 18.55 -19.61
C ARG A 226 -3.71 17.90 -20.59
N LEU A 227 -4.40 16.84 -20.17
CA LEU A 227 -5.39 16.16 -21.00
C LEU A 227 -6.59 17.06 -21.33
N GLU A 228 -7.03 17.89 -20.38
CA GLU A 228 -8.08 18.88 -20.65
C GLU A 228 -7.61 19.97 -21.61
N GLU A 229 -6.40 20.52 -21.45
CA GLU A 229 -5.81 21.48 -22.41
C GLU A 229 -5.75 20.88 -23.82
N GLU A 230 -5.26 19.64 -23.94
CA GLU A 230 -5.22 18.91 -25.20
C GLU A 230 -6.62 18.72 -25.79
N ARG A 231 -7.63 18.43 -24.97
CA ARG A 231 -9.02 18.30 -25.40
C ARG A 231 -9.55 19.61 -25.98
N PHE A 232 -9.34 20.75 -25.29
CA PHE A 232 -9.75 22.07 -25.78
C PHE A 232 -9.00 22.46 -27.06
N TYR A 233 -7.70 22.19 -27.13
CA TYR A 233 -6.88 22.40 -28.33
C TYR A 233 -7.45 21.62 -29.53
N ASN A 234 -7.67 20.32 -29.36
CA ASN A 234 -8.18 19.46 -30.41
C ASN A 234 -9.59 19.84 -30.84
N GLN A 235 -10.44 20.30 -29.92
CA GLN A 235 -11.76 20.81 -30.25
C GLN A 235 -11.67 22.07 -31.14
N GLN A 236 -10.81 23.04 -30.78
CA GLN A 236 -10.65 24.25 -31.57
C GLN A 236 -10.01 23.97 -32.94
N LEU A 237 -9.00 23.09 -32.98
CA LEU A 237 -8.40 22.62 -34.24
C LEU A 237 -9.42 21.94 -35.14
N HIS A 238 -10.27 21.09 -34.56
CA HIS A 238 -11.35 20.42 -35.29
C HIS A 238 -12.31 21.45 -35.89
N SER A 239 -12.79 22.42 -35.10
CA SER A 239 -13.68 23.49 -35.59
C SER A 239 -13.03 24.37 -36.66
N PHE A 240 -11.72 24.63 -36.57
CA PHE A 240 -10.97 25.33 -37.61
C PHE A 240 -10.92 24.51 -38.91
N LEU A 241 -10.59 23.22 -38.81
CA LEU A 241 -10.49 22.32 -39.96
C LEU A 241 -11.84 22.06 -40.67
N GLN A 242 -12.97 22.21 -39.96
CA GLN A 242 -14.31 22.09 -40.55
C GLN A 242 -14.58 23.13 -41.66
N GLN A 243 -13.88 24.26 -41.63
CA GLN A 243 -14.02 25.34 -42.62
C GLN A 243 -13.46 24.92 -44.00
N PHE A 244 -12.55 23.95 -44.04
CA PHE A 244 -11.89 23.50 -45.26
C PHE A 244 -12.59 22.28 -45.85
N ARG A 245 -13.64 22.52 -46.65
CA ARG A 245 -14.39 21.44 -47.32
C ARG A 245 -13.54 20.81 -48.43
N ILE A 246 -13.55 19.48 -48.51
CA ILE A 246 -12.77 18.69 -49.48
C ILE A 246 -13.20 18.98 -50.93
N GLN A 247 -14.49 19.26 -51.13
CA GLN A 247 -15.02 19.56 -52.46
C GLN A 247 -14.44 20.86 -53.02
N ASP A 248 -14.32 21.89 -52.19
CA ASP A 248 -13.99 23.26 -52.60
C ASP A 248 -12.48 23.50 -52.78
N HIS A 249 -11.64 22.60 -52.27
CA HIS A 249 -10.18 22.77 -52.27
C HIS A 249 -9.49 21.84 -53.28
N ALA A 250 -8.46 22.33 -53.96
CA ALA A 250 -7.60 21.51 -54.79
C ALA A 250 -6.70 20.63 -53.90
N ILE A 251 -6.81 19.31 -54.04
CA ILE A 251 -6.02 18.34 -53.28
C ILE A 251 -5.17 17.54 -54.29
N PRO A 252 -3.85 17.42 -54.10
CA PRO A 252 -2.98 16.70 -55.02
C PRO A 252 -3.46 15.28 -55.28
N SER A 253 -3.61 14.89 -56.55
CA SER A 253 -4.11 13.56 -56.96
C SER A 253 -5.56 13.24 -56.58
N PHE A 254 -6.40 14.22 -56.25
CA PHE A 254 -7.83 14.03 -55.98
C PHE A 254 -8.72 14.73 -57.00
N GLY A 255 -9.19 13.96 -57.99
CA GLY A 255 -10.23 14.39 -58.94
C GLY A 255 -11.65 14.16 -58.40
N ALA A 256 -12.65 14.52 -59.22
CA ALA A 256 -14.08 14.49 -58.85
C ALA A 256 -14.56 13.14 -58.30
N SER A 257 -14.17 12.02 -58.92
CA SER A 257 -14.57 10.66 -58.48
C SER A 257 -14.10 10.33 -57.06
N ARG A 258 -12.84 10.65 -56.72
CA ARG A 258 -12.29 10.37 -55.37
C ARG A 258 -12.89 11.29 -54.31
N LYS A 259 -13.13 12.56 -54.66
CA LYS A 259 -13.85 13.50 -53.77
C LYS A 259 -15.28 13.02 -53.50
N GLN A 260 -15.98 12.51 -54.52
CA GLN A 260 -17.32 11.95 -54.36
C GLN A 260 -17.32 10.71 -53.46
N ALA A 261 -16.32 9.82 -53.61
CA ALA A 261 -16.18 8.65 -52.76
C ALA A 261 -15.99 9.02 -51.28
N LEU A 262 -15.16 10.04 -50.98
CA LEU A 262 -15.00 10.58 -49.63
C LEU A 262 -16.29 11.18 -49.09
N TYR A 263 -17.01 11.95 -49.91
CA TYR A 263 -18.28 12.56 -49.54
C TYR A 263 -19.34 11.50 -49.19
N ASN A 264 -19.45 10.45 -50.01
CA ASN A 264 -20.36 9.33 -49.77
C ASN A 264 -20.01 8.55 -48.49
N ALA A 265 -18.73 8.54 -48.11
CA ALA A 265 -18.26 7.98 -46.84
C ALA A 265 -18.45 8.92 -45.64
N GLY A 266 -19.05 10.09 -45.82
CA GLY A 266 -19.27 11.08 -44.77
C GLY A 266 -18.02 11.90 -44.40
N ILE A 267 -17.01 11.91 -45.26
CA ILE A 267 -15.78 12.70 -45.10
C ILE A 267 -15.92 13.96 -45.95
N ILE A 268 -16.33 15.06 -45.31
CA ILE A 268 -16.77 16.27 -45.99
C ILE A 268 -15.71 17.37 -45.92
N SER A 269 -15.04 17.48 -44.77
CA SER A 269 -14.07 18.54 -44.48
C SER A 269 -12.71 18.00 -44.04
N ALA A 270 -11.72 18.88 -43.93
CA ALA A 270 -10.41 18.51 -43.43
C ALA A 270 -10.46 17.97 -41.98
N SER A 271 -11.48 18.30 -41.18
CA SER A 271 -11.62 17.76 -39.82
C SER A 271 -12.05 16.29 -39.82
N ASP A 272 -12.68 15.82 -40.90
CA ASP A 272 -13.19 14.45 -41.02
C ASP A 272 -12.13 13.45 -41.47
N ILE A 273 -10.98 13.92 -41.96
CA ILE A 273 -9.89 13.07 -42.48
C ILE A 273 -9.37 12.10 -41.41
N SER A 274 -9.38 12.51 -40.14
CA SER A 274 -9.00 11.67 -39.00
C SER A 274 -9.88 10.42 -38.87
N LYS A 275 -11.10 10.41 -39.42
CA LYS A 275 -12.01 9.24 -39.43
C LYS A 275 -11.51 8.11 -40.33
N LEU A 276 -10.61 8.37 -41.28
CA LEU A 276 -10.02 7.36 -42.16
C LEU A 276 -9.23 6.28 -41.42
N GLY A 277 -8.78 6.56 -40.19
CA GLY A 277 -8.18 5.52 -39.34
C GLY A 277 -9.17 4.40 -38.97
N ASN A 278 -10.48 4.68 -38.99
CA ASN A 278 -11.52 3.75 -38.56
C ASN A 278 -12.44 3.30 -39.71
N ILE A 279 -12.56 4.09 -40.78
CA ILE A 279 -13.46 3.81 -41.91
C ILE A 279 -12.64 3.61 -43.19
N LYS A 280 -12.84 2.47 -43.85
CA LYS A 280 -12.25 2.19 -45.16
C LYS A 280 -13.12 2.78 -46.26
N VAL A 281 -12.51 3.58 -47.14
CA VAL A 281 -13.20 4.17 -48.30
C VAL A 281 -12.73 3.49 -49.58
N GLN A 282 -13.68 3.04 -50.40
CA GLN A 282 -13.37 2.37 -51.67
C GLN A 282 -12.56 3.31 -52.59
N GLY A 283 -11.43 2.83 -53.10
CA GLY A 283 -10.56 3.60 -54.00
C GLY A 283 -9.59 4.57 -53.30
N ILE A 284 -9.61 4.65 -51.97
CA ILE A 284 -8.65 5.38 -51.14
C ILE A 284 -7.83 4.35 -50.37
N GLY A 285 -6.60 4.10 -50.84
CA GLY A 285 -5.63 3.24 -50.15
C GLY A 285 -4.61 4.05 -49.33
N PRO A 286 -3.64 3.37 -48.67
CA PRO A 286 -2.69 4.00 -47.74
C PRO A 286 -1.93 5.21 -48.33
N LYS A 287 -1.56 5.14 -49.61
CA LYS A 287 -0.91 6.26 -50.32
C LYS A 287 -1.79 7.51 -50.35
N TYR A 288 -3.10 7.35 -50.63
CA TYR A 288 -4.04 8.47 -50.71
C TYR A 288 -4.43 8.99 -49.32
N GLU A 289 -4.49 8.11 -48.31
CA GLU A 289 -4.66 8.52 -46.91
C GLU A 289 -3.50 9.41 -46.46
N GLN A 290 -2.25 9.03 -46.72
CA GLN A 290 -1.09 9.85 -46.41
C GLN A 290 -1.14 11.23 -47.08
N LEU A 291 -1.59 11.30 -48.34
CA LEU A 291 -1.80 12.57 -49.04
C LEU A 291 -2.88 13.41 -48.36
N LEU A 292 -4.00 12.82 -47.94
CA LEU A 292 -5.05 13.53 -47.21
C LEU A 292 -4.55 14.04 -45.86
N PHE A 293 -3.80 13.25 -45.10
CA PHE A 293 -3.17 13.71 -43.85
C PHE A 293 -2.13 14.81 -44.10
N SER A 294 -1.38 14.75 -45.21
CA SER A 294 -0.45 15.81 -45.58
C SER A 294 -1.17 17.12 -45.90
N TRP A 295 -2.29 17.04 -46.63
CA TRP A 295 -3.12 18.19 -46.96
C TRP A 295 -3.81 18.76 -45.70
N GLN A 296 -4.32 17.90 -44.82
CA GLN A 296 -4.87 18.31 -43.53
C GLN A 296 -3.84 19.09 -42.69
N ARG A 297 -2.58 18.60 -42.61
CA ARG A 297 -1.48 19.30 -41.94
C ARG A 297 -1.16 20.64 -42.59
N GLN A 298 -1.21 20.72 -43.92
CA GLN A 298 -1.04 21.98 -44.64
C GLN A 298 -2.13 22.99 -44.26
N MET A 299 -3.41 22.58 -44.22
CA MET A 299 -4.50 23.46 -43.79
C MET A 299 -4.35 23.87 -42.32
N ALA A 300 -3.93 22.93 -41.46
CA ALA A 300 -3.66 23.20 -40.04
C ALA A 300 -2.47 24.17 -39.81
N SER A 301 -1.60 24.41 -40.79
CA SER A 301 -0.43 25.30 -40.62
C SER A 301 -0.79 26.75 -40.29
N GLY A 302 -1.98 27.20 -40.69
CA GLY A 302 -2.52 28.53 -40.36
C GLY A 302 -3.24 28.59 -39.01
N PHE A 303 -3.36 27.46 -38.31
CA PHE A 303 -4.06 27.39 -37.03
C PHE A 303 -3.25 28.08 -35.94
N VAL A 304 -3.90 28.99 -35.21
CA VAL A 304 -3.38 29.58 -33.99
C VAL A 304 -4.35 29.20 -32.87
N TYR A 305 -3.84 28.54 -31.84
CA TYR A 305 -4.65 28.17 -30.68
C TYR A 305 -4.96 29.42 -29.86
N HIS A 306 -6.23 29.66 -29.56
CA HIS A 306 -6.71 30.72 -28.67
C HIS A 306 -7.61 30.09 -27.61
N PRO A 307 -7.08 29.74 -26.43
CA PRO A 307 -7.86 29.10 -25.37
C PRO A 307 -8.97 30.02 -24.87
N ASP A 308 -10.18 29.47 -24.71
CA ASP A 308 -11.19 30.09 -23.85
C ASP A 308 -10.78 29.87 -22.39
N ASN A 309 -10.01 30.82 -21.86
CA ASN A 309 -9.46 30.74 -20.50
C ASN A 309 -10.54 30.61 -19.44
N HIS A 310 -11.76 31.12 -19.67
CA HIS A 310 -12.84 30.98 -18.71
C HIS A 310 -13.34 29.52 -18.65
N GLN A 311 -13.56 28.88 -19.80
CA GLN A 311 -13.94 27.47 -19.84
C GLN A 311 -12.81 26.55 -19.35
N LEU A 312 -11.57 26.86 -19.71
CA LEU A 312 -10.39 26.10 -19.28
C LEU A 312 -10.19 26.19 -17.77
N ASN A 313 -10.26 27.40 -17.18
CA ASN A 313 -10.17 27.59 -15.74
C ASN A 313 -11.30 26.87 -15.00
N LYS A 314 -12.54 26.92 -15.52
CA LYS A 314 -13.66 26.16 -14.95
C LYS A 314 -13.38 24.65 -14.92
N ALA A 315 -12.79 24.10 -16.00
CA ALA A 315 -12.40 22.69 -16.04
C ALA A 315 -11.29 22.37 -15.02
N PHE A 316 -10.29 23.24 -14.89
CA PHE A 316 -9.21 23.07 -13.91
C PHE A 316 -9.69 23.15 -12.46
N LEU A 317 -10.57 24.10 -12.13
CA LEU A 317 -11.18 24.22 -10.80
C LEU A 317 -11.93 22.95 -10.42
N LYS A 318 -12.66 22.35 -11.38
CA LYS A 318 -13.31 21.06 -11.15
C LYS A 318 -12.30 19.93 -10.86
N ILE A 319 -11.20 19.86 -11.61
CA ILE A 319 -10.13 18.87 -11.36
C ILE A 319 -9.53 19.06 -9.95
N ILE A 320 -9.32 20.31 -9.54
CA ILE A 320 -8.78 20.65 -8.21
C ILE A 320 -9.78 20.24 -7.12
N ASP A 321 -11.07 20.54 -7.27
CA ASP A 321 -12.12 20.18 -6.32
C ASP A 321 -12.28 18.65 -6.18
N ASP A 322 -12.35 17.94 -7.31
CA ASP A 322 -12.40 16.48 -7.34
C ASP A 322 -11.17 15.88 -6.63
N ALA A 323 -9.98 16.44 -6.86
CA ALA A 323 -8.75 16.00 -6.22
C ALA A 323 -8.70 16.35 -4.73
N ALA A 324 -9.24 17.49 -4.31
CA ALA A 324 -9.33 17.87 -2.90
C ALA A 324 -10.26 16.94 -2.12
N ASN A 325 -11.40 16.56 -2.72
CA ASN A 325 -12.32 15.58 -2.17
C ASN A 325 -11.66 14.19 -2.06
N ALA A 326 -10.98 13.74 -3.11
CA ALA A 326 -10.23 12.48 -3.09
C ALA A 326 -9.10 12.49 -2.05
N LYS A 327 -8.34 13.59 -1.96
CA LYS A 327 -7.31 13.80 -0.93
C LYS A 327 -7.89 13.62 0.47
N LYS A 328 -9.00 14.30 0.78
CA LYS A 328 -9.66 14.22 2.09
C LYS A 328 -10.12 12.80 2.42
N GLN A 329 -10.68 12.08 1.46
CA GLN A 329 -11.10 10.69 1.64
C GLN A 329 -9.90 9.77 1.92
N LEU A 330 -8.81 9.91 1.16
CA LEU A 330 -7.57 9.16 1.36
C LEU A 330 -6.98 9.45 2.75
N GLU A 331 -6.96 10.71 3.19
CA GLU A 331 -6.43 11.06 4.52
C GLU A 331 -7.23 10.40 5.65
N GLN A 332 -8.56 10.41 5.53
CA GLN A 332 -9.45 9.76 6.50
C GLN A 332 -9.24 8.24 6.51
N GLU A 333 -9.13 7.61 5.34
CA GLU A 333 -8.91 6.18 5.22
C GLU A 333 -7.53 5.77 5.75
N ILE A 334 -6.48 6.52 5.41
CA ILE A 334 -5.11 6.30 5.92
C ILE A 334 -5.10 6.38 7.45
N ARG A 335 -5.69 7.43 8.05
CA ARG A 335 -5.77 7.56 9.51
C ARG A 335 -6.51 6.39 10.15
N SER A 336 -7.66 6.01 9.59
CA SER A 336 -8.48 4.90 10.10
C SER A 336 -7.74 3.56 10.03
N GLN A 337 -7.21 3.21 8.87
CA GLN A 337 -6.49 1.94 8.64
C GLN A 337 -5.20 1.88 9.46
N TYR A 338 -4.48 2.99 9.60
CA TYR A 338 -3.28 3.06 10.43
C TYR A 338 -3.58 2.89 11.92
N ASN A 339 -4.66 3.50 12.42
CA ASN A 339 -5.11 3.29 13.79
C ASN A 339 -5.49 1.83 14.04
N GLY A 340 -6.19 1.19 13.10
CA GLY A 340 -6.49 -0.23 13.14
C GLY A 340 -5.24 -1.11 13.14
N LEU A 341 -4.23 -0.76 12.33
CA LEU A 341 -2.94 -1.44 12.30
C LEU A 341 -2.20 -1.32 13.65
N HIS A 342 -2.23 -0.15 14.28
CA HIS A 342 -1.66 0.06 15.60
C HIS A 342 -2.38 -0.77 16.67
N GLN A 343 -3.71 -0.80 16.68
CA GLN A 343 -4.50 -1.63 17.58
C GLN A 343 -4.20 -3.12 17.40
N LEU A 344 -4.12 -3.59 16.15
CA LEU A 344 -3.76 -4.97 15.83
C LEU A 344 -2.36 -5.32 16.36
N ARG A 345 -1.37 -4.44 16.18
CA ARG A 345 -0.03 -4.61 16.75
C ARG A 345 -0.08 -4.76 18.27
N GLN A 346 -0.80 -3.87 18.97
CA GLN A 346 -0.94 -3.95 20.42
C GLN A 346 -1.63 -5.25 20.85
N HIS A 347 -2.68 -5.68 20.13
CA HIS A 347 -3.35 -6.95 20.38
C HIS A 347 -2.40 -8.14 20.24
N ILE A 348 -1.60 -8.20 19.17
CA ILE A 348 -0.60 -9.25 18.95
C ILE A 348 0.41 -9.28 20.09
N ILE A 349 0.98 -8.13 20.47
CA ILE A 349 1.96 -8.04 21.56
C ILE A 349 1.35 -8.52 22.88
N MET A 350 0.13 -8.09 23.21
CA MET A 350 -0.56 -8.49 24.43
C MET A 350 -0.91 -9.98 24.44
N LYS A 351 -1.41 -10.51 23.32
CA LYS A 351 -1.69 -11.94 23.13
C LYS A 351 -0.42 -12.78 23.33
N ARG A 352 0.69 -12.38 22.71
CA ARG A 352 1.99 -13.07 22.87
C ARG A 352 2.50 -12.99 24.30
N LYS A 353 2.41 -11.84 24.96
CA LYS A 353 2.79 -11.70 26.38
C LYS A 353 1.97 -12.62 27.27
N HIS A 354 0.66 -12.69 27.04
CA HIS A 354 -0.23 -13.57 27.80
C HIS A 354 0.09 -15.05 27.59
N LEU A 355 0.25 -15.47 26.33
CA LEU A 355 0.65 -16.83 25.98
C LEU A 355 2.02 -17.19 26.57
N GLN A 356 2.98 -16.26 26.58
CA GLN A 356 4.28 -16.48 27.21
C GLN A 356 4.16 -16.76 28.71
N THR A 357 3.32 -16.00 29.43
CA THR A 357 3.06 -16.28 30.86
C THR A 357 2.43 -17.66 31.06
N GLN A 358 1.48 -18.06 30.20
CA GLN A 358 0.89 -19.39 30.26
C GLN A 358 1.91 -20.50 29.95
N ILE A 359 2.80 -20.29 28.97
CA ILE A 359 3.88 -21.21 28.64
C ILE A 359 4.76 -21.41 29.88
N THR A 360 5.20 -20.34 30.54
CA THR A 360 6.05 -20.45 31.73
C THR A 360 5.37 -21.22 32.86
N ASP A 361 4.10 -20.95 33.16
CA ASP A 361 3.32 -21.65 34.20
C ASP A 361 3.12 -23.14 33.88
N VAL A 362 2.62 -23.45 32.68
CA VAL A 362 2.37 -24.84 32.27
C VAL A 362 3.67 -25.61 32.14
N ASN A 363 4.74 -24.99 31.64
CA ASN A 363 6.07 -25.63 31.55
C ASN A 363 6.63 -26.00 32.93
N GLN A 364 6.43 -25.14 33.95
CA GLN A 364 6.77 -25.47 35.33
C GLN A 364 5.95 -26.67 35.85
N GLN A 365 4.65 -26.72 35.56
CA GLN A 365 3.78 -27.84 35.94
C GLN A 365 4.17 -29.15 35.21
N VAL A 366 4.56 -29.07 33.93
CA VAL A 366 5.07 -30.22 33.15
C VAL A 366 6.35 -30.73 33.79
N ALA A 367 7.29 -29.85 34.12
CA ALA A 367 8.55 -30.21 34.78
C ALA A 367 8.31 -30.89 36.14
N GLN A 368 7.38 -30.35 36.95
CA GLN A 368 6.99 -30.95 38.22
C GLN A 368 6.34 -32.33 38.03
N ALA A 369 5.35 -32.46 37.14
CA ALA A 369 4.69 -33.73 36.86
C ALA A 369 5.67 -34.78 36.30
N GLN A 370 6.68 -34.35 35.53
CA GLN A 370 7.74 -35.22 35.05
C GLN A 370 8.64 -35.71 36.21
N ALA A 371 9.00 -34.83 37.14
CA ALA A 371 9.76 -35.19 38.33
C ALA A 371 8.99 -36.17 39.23
N GLU A 372 7.70 -35.92 39.48
CA GLU A 372 6.79 -36.81 40.22
C GLU A 372 6.67 -38.19 39.55
N LEU A 373 6.48 -38.24 38.22
CA LEU A 373 6.41 -39.50 37.49
C LEU A 373 7.73 -40.28 37.55
N ARG A 374 8.87 -39.58 37.49
CA ARG A 374 10.21 -40.20 37.58
C ARG A 374 10.48 -40.76 38.98
N SER A 375 10.19 -40.00 40.04
CA SER A 375 10.37 -40.46 41.42
C SER A 375 9.48 -41.67 41.72
N PHE A 376 8.21 -41.63 41.31
CA PHE A 376 7.28 -42.75 41.49
C PHE A 376 7.72 -44.02 40.72
N LYS A 377 8.22 -43.87 39.49
CA LYS A 377 8.79 -44.99 38.72
C LYS A 377 10.02 -45.61 39.36
N GLN A 378 10.91 -44.79 39.92
CA GLN A 378 12.10 -45.27 40.65
C GLN A 378 11.68 -46.06 41.89
N LEU A 379 10.69 -45.57 42.64
CA LEU A 379 10.17 -46.24 43.82
C LEU A 379 9.51 -47.59 43.50
N ILE A 380 8.69 -47.68 42.44
CA ILE A 380 8.09 -48.95 42.01
C ILE A 380 9.14 -49.98 41.59
N ARG A 381 10.31 -49.58 41.07
CA ARG A 381 11.37 -50.53 40.71
C ARG A 381 12.06 -51.18 41.92
N VAL A 382 11.97 -50.56 43.09
CA VAL A 382 12.63 -51.03 44.33
C VAL A 382 11.75 -52.02 45.09
N VAL A 383 10.42 -51.99 44.87
CA VAL A 383 9.40 -52.88 45.47
C VAL A 383 9.08 -54.05 44.54
#